data_AF-A0A7H1MYH5-F1
#
_entry.id   AF-A0A7H1MYH5-F1
#
_cell.length_a   1.000
_cell.length_b   1.000
_cell.length_c   1.000
_cell.angle_alpha   90.00
_cell.angle_beta   90.00
_cell.angle_gamma   90.00
#
_symmetry.space_group_name_H-M   'P 1'
#
loop_
_entity.id
_entity.type
_entity.pdbx_description
1 polymer ?
#
loop_
_entity_poly.entity_id
_entity_poly.type
_entity_poly.pdbx_seq_one_letter_code
_entity_poly.pdbx_strand_id
1 'polypeptide(L)'
;MSNAFLLLAAINGLLSVAAGAYGRHGPFDAYAREMFAIASQYQITHALALLAVAWLASVAARDRRLVAIAGAAFIIGIVLFSGSLYWFAIIGAVPFAGSAPAGGMLLMLGWLLLIVFAVRNWRRS
;
A
#
# COMPACT_ATOMS: atom_id res chain seq x y z
N MET A 1 -17.52 -4.93 2.57
CA MET A 1 -16.10 -4.99 2.15
C MET A 1 -15.62 -3.66 1.57
N SER A 2 -16.38 -3.02 0.67
CA SER A 2 -16.03 -1.71 0.08
C SER A 2 -15.71 -0.64 1.13
N ASN A 3 -16.55 -0.47 2.16
CA ASN A 3 -16.30 0.52 3.23
C ASN A 3 -15.02 0.24 4.04
N ALA A 4 -14.62 -1.03 4.20
CA ALA A 4 -13.39 -1.38 4.90
C ALA A 4 -12.16 -0.98 4.08
N PHE A 5 -12.16 -1.25 2.77
CA PHE A 5 -11.08 -0.81 1.89
C PHE A 5 -11.03 0.71 1.76
N LEU A 6 -12.18 1.39 1.73
CA LEU A 6 -12.25 2.85 1.74
C LEU A 6 -11.64 3.43 3.02
N LEU A 7 -12.01 2.89 4.19
CA LEU A 7 -11.46 3.30 5.48
C LEU A 7 -9.94 3.11 5.51
N LEU A 8 -9.46 1.94 5.09
CA LEU A 8 -8.03 1.63 5.10
C LEU A 8 -7.25 2.48 4.07
N ALA A 9 -7.85 2.78 2.93
CA ALA A 9 -7.26 3.72 1.96
C ALA A 9 -7.14 5.12 2.56
N ALA A 10 -8.20 5.62 3.21
CA ALA A 10 -8.20 6.93 3.85
C ALA A 10 -7.17 7.03 4.98
N ILE A 11 -7.08 6.01 5.84
CA ILE A 11 -6.06 5.93 6.90
C ILE A 11 -4.66 5.95 6.29
N ASN A 12 -4.39 5.14 5.26
CA ASN A 12 -3.07 5.12 4.64
C ASN A 12 -2.73 6.42 3.92
N GLY A 13 -3.71 7.08 3.29
CA GLY A 13 -3.52 8.40 2.69
C GLY A 13 -3.15 9.45 3.75
N LEU A 14 -3.89 9.49 4.86
CA LEU A 14 -3.60 10.38 5.98
C LEU A 14 -2.21 10.13 6.56
N LEU A 15 -1.88 8.87 6.88
CA LEU A 15 -0.59 8.49 7.46
C LEU A 15 0.57 8.78 6.52
N SER A 16 0.39 8.56 5.22
CA SER A 16 1.42 8.89 4.24
C SER A 16 1.69 10.39 4.20
N VAL A 17 0.66 11.24 4.14
CA VAL A 17 0.85 12.69 4.14
C VAL A 17 1.54 13.16 5.43
N ALA A 18 1.09 12.65 6.58
CA ALA A 18 1.68 12.96 7.87
C ALA A 18 3.15 12.52 7.95
N ALA A 19 3.47 11.29 7.54
CA ALA A 19 4.83 10.76 7.57
C ALA A 19 5.76 11.47 6.60
N GLY A 20 5.29 11.81 5.39
CA GLY A 20 6.06 12.59 4.41
C GLY A 20 6.39 13.99 4.93
N ALA A 21 5.43 14.68 5.55
CA ALA A 21 5.67 15.98 6.18
C ALA A 21 6.63 15.86 7.37
N TYR A 22 6.43 14.86 8.23
CA TYR A 22 7.29 14.61 9.38
C TYR A 22 8.74 14.30 8.97
N GLY A 23 8.95 13.45 7.96
CA GLY A 23 10.28 13.15 7.44
C GLY A 23 10.98 14.38 6.87
N ARG A 24 10.27 15.25 6.13
CA ARG A 24 10.87 16.45 5.52
C ARG A 24 11.28 17.50 6.55
N HIS A 25 10.44 17.73 7.55
CA HIS A 25 10.61 18.81 8.53
C HIS A 25 11.22 18.38 9.86
N GLY A 26 11.32 17.07 10.12
CA GLY A 26 11.92 16.51 11.33
C GLY A 26 13.45 16.59 11.37
N PRO A 27 14.06 16.35 12.54
CA PRO A 27 15.50 16.42 12.76
C PRO A 27 16.23 15.14 12.28
N PHE A 28 16.01 14.73 11.04
CA PHE A 28 16.58 13.52 10.45
C PHE A 28 17.82 13.82 9.60
N ASP A 29 18.75 12.87 9.46
CA ASP A 29 19.83 12.99 8.47
C ASP A 29 19.30 12.81 7.04
N ALA A 30 20.15 12.98 6.02
CA ALA A 30 19.72 12.88 4.63
C ALA A 30 19.14 11.50 4.28
N TYR A 31 19.70 10.44 4.87
CA TYR A 31 19.33 9.06 4.56
C TYR A 31 17.97 8.69 5.18
N ALA A 32 17.75 9.02 6.45
CA ALA A 32 16.45 8.83 7.11
C ALA A 32 15.35 9.65 6.43
N ARG A 33 15.64 10.88 5.97
CA ARG A 33 14.68 11.67 5.17
C ARG A 33 14.30 10.99 3.86
N GLU A 34 15.28 10.41 3.18
CA GLU A 34 15.03 9.65 1.95
C GLU A 34 14.15 8.42 2.22
N MET A 35 14.38 7.71 3.33
CA MET A 35 13.54 6.57 3.72
C MET A 35 12.10 6.98 3.98
N PHE A 36 11.85 8.10 4.68
CA PHE A 36 10.50 8.66 4.82
C PHE A 36 9.87 9.03 3.48
N ALA A 37 10.64 9.63 2.56
CA ALA A 37 10.14 10.03 1.25
C ALA A 37 9.72 8.81 0.40
N ILE A 38 10.57 7.78 0.34
CA ILE A 38 10.27 6.53 -0.38
C ILE A 38 9.06 5.84 0.25
N ALA A 39 9.06 5.66 1.56
CA ALA A 39 7.96 5.00 2.28
C ALA A 39 6.62 5.72 2.06
N SER A 40 6.60 7.05 2.17
CA SER A 40 5.42 7.87 1.91
C SER A 40 4.96 7.74 0.46
N GLN A 41 5.88 7.83 -0.50
CA GLN A 41 5.52 7.72 -1.91
C GLN A 41 4.86 6.38 -2.22
N TYR A 42 5.40 5.28 -1.69
CA TYR A 42 4.81 3.95 -1.87
C TYR A 42 3.48 3.80 -1.12
N GLN A 43 3.37 4.32 0.11
CA GLN A 43 2.14 4.25 0.89
C GLN A 43 0.98 4.99 0.21
N ILE A 44 1.17 6.25 -0.24
CA ILE A 44 0.09 6.99 -0.92
C ILE A 44 -0.30 6.33 -2.25
N THR A 45 0.69 5.84 -3.02
CA THR A 45 0.43 5.17 -4.30
C THR A 45 -0.50 3.98 -4.13
N HIS A 46 -0.27 3.18 -3.09
CA HIS A 46 -1.06 1.97 -2.85
C HIS A 46 -2.33 2.25 -2.02
N ALA A 47 -2.40 3.38 -1.30
CA ALA A 47 -3.65 3.89 -0.75
C ALA A 47 -4.63 4.29 -1.87
N LEU A 48 -4.14 4.93 -2.94
CA LEU A 48 -4.95 5.24 -4.11
C LEU A 48 -5.39 3.96 -4.84
N ALA A 49 -4.51 2.96 -4.93
CA ALA A 49 -4.90 1.63 -5.43
C ALA A 49 -6.01 0.99 -4.56
N LEU A 50 -5.97 1.16 -3.23
CA LEU A 50 -7.03 0.69 -2.33
C LEU A 50 -8.36 1.43 -2.53
N LEU A 51 -8.36 2.72 -2.91
CA LEU A 51 -9.59 3.41 -3.33
C LEU A 51 -10.20 2.75 -4.57
N ALA A 52 -9.36 2.41 -5.56
CA ALA A 52 -9.81 1.66 -6.73
C ALA A 52 -10.35 0.27 -6.34
N VAL A 53 -9.69 -0.45 -5.42
CA VAL A 53 -10.18 -1.73 -4.88
C VAL A 53 -11.53 -1.55 -4.18
N ALA A 54 -11.72 -0.49 -3.39
CA ALA A 54 -12.98 -0.20 -2.71
C ALA A 54 -14.11 0.03 -3.71
N TRP A 55 -13.84 0.81 -4.76
CA TRP A 55 -14.77 1.04 -5.85
C TRP A 55 -15.09 -0.27 -6.60
N LEU A 56 -14.08 -1.02 -7.02
CA LEU A 56 -14.26 -2.32 -7.67
C LEU A 56 -15.08 -3.29 -6.81
N ALA A 57 -14.84 -3.35 -5.50
CA ALA A 57 -15.62 -4.20 -4.59
C ALA A 57 -17.11 -3.80 -4.49
N SER A 58 -17.44 -2.54 -4.79
CA SER A 58 -18.82 -2.03 -4.83
C SER A 58 -19.55 -2.39 -6.13
N VAL A 59 -18.85 -2.44 -7.26
CA VAL A 59 -19.46 -2.68 -8.59
C VAL A 59 -19.29 -4.11 -9.09
N ALA A 60 -18.28 -4.86 -8.60
CA ALA A 60 -18.02 -6.22 -9.04
C ALA A 60 -19.07 -7.19 -8.46
N ALA A 61 -20.00 -7.62 -9.31
CA ALA A 61 -20.96 -8.67 -8.96
C ALA A 61 -20.30 -10.06 -8.91
N ARG A 62 -19.27 -10.30 -9.76
CA ARG A 62 -18.48 -11.53 -9.84
C ARG A 62 -17.01 -11.24 -9.49
N ASP A 63 -16.24 -12.27 -9.13
CA ASP A 63 -14.81 -12.17 -8.78
C ASP A 63 -14.46 -11.26 -7.57
N ARG A 64 -15.43 -10.99 -6.67
CA ARG A 64 -15.22 -10.22 -5.42
C ARG A 64 -14.08 -10.76 -4.54
N ARG A 65 -13.86 -12.08 -4.55
CA ARG A 65 -12.76 -12.72 -3.82
C ARG A 65 -11.40 -12.28 -4.36
N LEU A 66 -11.27 -12.14 -5.68
CA LEU A 66 -10.02 -11.69 -6.31
C LEU A 66 -9.68 -10.25 -5.90
N VAL A 67 -10.69 -9.37 -5.95
CA VAL A 67 -10.59 -7.96 -5.50
C VAL A 67 -10.22 -7.89 -4.02
N ALA A 68 -10.83 -8.74 -3.18
CA ALA A 68 -10.51 -8.79 -1.76
C ALA A 68 -9.07 -9.22 -1.47
N ILE A 69 -8.56 -10.22 -2.19
CA ILE A 69 -7.17 -10.67 -2.07
C ILE A 69 -6.20 -9.58 -2.55
N ALA A 70 -6.52 -8.87 -3.64
CA ALA A 70 -5.73 -7.73 -4.11
C ALA A 70 -5.64 -6.63 -3.03
N GLY A 71 -6.78 -6.27 -2.43
CA GLY A 71 -6.82 -5.31 -1.32
C GLY A 71 -5.99 -5.76 -0.12
N ALA A 72 -6.12 -7.02 0.30
CA ALA A 72 -5.33 -7.57 1.39
C ALA A 72 -3.81 -7.54 1.08
N ALA A 73 -3.42 -7.89 -0.15
CA ALA A 73 -2.03 -7.84 -0.59
C ALA A 73 -1.47 -6.41 -0.52
N PHE A 74 -2.23 -5.39 -0.93
CA PHE A 74 -1.81 -4.00 -0.76
C PHE A 74 -1.68 -3.58 0.70
N ILE A 75 -2.66 -3.90 1.56
CA ILE A 75 -2.62 -3.52 2.98
C ILE A 75 -1.39 -4.12 3.66
N ILE A 76 -1.18 -5.44 3.52
CA ILE A 76 -0.05 -6.13 4.14
C ILE A 76 1.26 -5.64 3.51
N GLY A 77 1.29 -5.45 2.20
CA GLY A 77 2.44 -4.91 1.47
C GLY A 77 2.83 -3.50 1.95
N ILE A 78 1.86 -2.61 2.20
CA ILE A 78 2.11 -1.27 2.74
C ILE A 78 2.75 -1.36 4.12
N VAL A 79 2.17 -2.15 5.02
CA VAL A 79 2.69 -2.32 6.40
C VAL A 79 4.11 -2.86 6.37
N LEU A 80 4.37 -3.88 5.56
CA LEU A 80 5.69 -4.51 5.47
C LEU A 80 6.73 -3.64 4.75
N PHE A 81 6.36 -2.98 3.66
CA PHE A 81 7.29 -2.14 2.88
C PHE A 81 7.46 -0.77 3.53
N SER A 82 6.39 0.02 3.57
CA SER A 82 6.43 1.42 4.02
C SER A 82 6.67 1.48 5.52
N GLY A 83 6.00 0.63 6.30
CA GLY A 83 6.21 0.55 7.74
C GLY A 83 7.65 0.22 8.11
N SER A 84 8.31 -0.70 7.40
CA SER A 84 9.71 -1.04 7.68
C SER A 84 10.69 0.08 7.37
N LEU A 85 10.43 0.86 6.31
CA LEU A 85 11.25 2.01 5.96
C LEU A 85 11.06 3.17 6.95
N TYR A 86 9.83 3.46 7.39
CA TYR A 86 9.60 4.41 8.48
C TYR A 86 10.27 3.97 9.78
N TRP A 87 10.13 2.69 10.12
CA TRP A 87 10.76 2.11 11.30
C TRP A 87 12.27 2.25 11.23
N PHE A 88 12.87 1.92 10.09
CA PHE A 88 14.29 2.08 9.86
C PHE A 88 14.74 3.54 9.96
N ALA A 89 13.96 4.49 9.41
CA ALA A 89 14.28 5.92 9.48
C ALA A 89 14.29 6.47 10.92
N ILE A 90 13.49 5.89 11.82
CA ILE A 90 13.36 6.34 13.22
C ILE A 90 14.34 5.59 14.14
N ILE A 91 14.47 4.28 13.95
CA ILE A 91 15.19 3.37 14.86
C ILE A 91 16.61 3.07 14.38
N GLY A 92 16.91 3.25 13.09
CA GLY A 92 18.20 2.95 12.48
C GLY A 92 18.43 1.45 12.18
N ALA A 93 17.41 0.62 12.35
CA ALA A 93 17.48 -0.82 12.09
C ALA A 93 16.18 -1.33 11.45
N VAL A 94 16.26 -2.38 10.65
CA VAL A 94 15.06 -3.02 10.07
C VAL A 94 14.32 -3.82 11.14
N PRO A 95 12.98 -3.83 11.17
CA PRO A 95 12.23 -4.54 12.22
C PRO A 95 12.47 -6.06 12.17
N PHE A 96 12.59 -6.62 10.97
CA PHE A 96 13.08 -7.97 10.71
C PHE A 96 13.61 -8.06 9.28
N ALA A 97 14.54 -9.00 9.07
CA ALA A 97 15.21 -9.20 7.79
C ALA A 97 14.20 -9.53 6.67
N GLY A 98 14.35 -8.88 5.51
CA GLY A 98 13.52 -9.14 4.33
C GLY A 98 12.09 -8.57 4.40
N SER A 99 11.73 -7.85 5.47
CA SER A 99 10.42 -7.20 5.62
C SER A 99 10.03 -6.31 4.43
N ALA A 100 10.90 -5.38 4.05
CA ALA A 100 10.65 -4.50 2.90
C ALA A 100 10.56 -5.29 1.57
N PRO A 101 11.52 -6.17 1.20
CA PRO A 101 11.39 -7.01 0.01
C PRO A 101 10.08 -7.82 -0.05
N ALA A 102 9.69 -8.48 1.06
CA ALA A 102 8.45 -9.22 1.15
C ALA A 102 7.22 -8.32 0.96
N GLY A 103 7.25 -7.13 1.54
CA GLY A 103 6.23 -6.11 1.33
C GLY A 103 6.12 -5.71 -0.14
N GLY A 104 7.25 -5.44 -0.80
CA GLY A 104 7.30 -5.13 -2.23
C GLY A 104 6.70 -6.23 -3.11
N MET A 105 6.96 -7.50 -2.79
CA MET A 105 6.34 -8.63 -3.50
C MET A 105 4.82 -8.66 -3.35
N LEU A 106 4.29 -8.36 -2.17
CA LEU A 106 2.85 -8.27 -1.93
C LEU A 106 2.21 -7.08 -2.65
N LEU A 107 2.91 -5.94 -2.71
CA LEU A 107 2.45 -4.79 -3.50
C LEU A 107 2.36 -5.15 -4.99
N MET A 108 3.39 -5.82 -5.54
CA MET A 108 3.37 -6.33 -6.92
C MET A 108 2.24 -7.34 -7.15
N LEU A 109 2.02 -8.25 -6.21
CA LEU A 109 0.92 -9.22 -6.27
C LEU A 109 -0.45 -8.52 -6.30
N GLY A 110 -0.65 -7.46 -5.51
CA GLY A 110 -1.89 -6.67 -5.53
C GLY A 110 -2.18 -6.12 -6.93
N TRP A 111 -1.18 -5.51 -7.58
CA TRP A 111 -1.31 -5.01 -8.95
C TRP A 111 -1.56 -6.14 -9.96
N LEU A 112 -0.84 -7.26 -9.85
CA LEU A 112 -1.03 -8.43 -10.72
C LEU A 112 -2.47 -8.96 -10.63
N LEU A 113 -3.06 -9.00 -9.43
CA LEU A 113 -4.43 -9.44 -9.24
C LEU A 113 -5.45 -8.47 -9.84
N LEU A 114 -5.18 -7.16 -9.83
CA LEU A 114 -5.99 -6.18 -10.55
C LEU A 114 -5.89 -6.37 -12.08
N ILE A 115 -4.71 -6.70 -12.61
CA ILE A 115 -4.55 -7.05 -14.03
C ILE A 115 -5.38 -8.30 -14.36
N VAL A 116 -5.30 -9.36 -13.54
CA VAL A 116 -6.09 -10.59 -13.74
C VAL A 116 -7.59 -10.29 -13.67
N PHE A 117 -8.02 -9.44 -12.73
CA PHE A 117 -9.41 -8.99 -12.65
C PHE A 117 -9.85 -8.30 -13.94
N ALA A 118 -9.07 -7.34 -14.43
CA ALA A 118 -9.39 -6.60 -15.66
C ALA A 118 -9.49 -7.55 -16.88
N VAL A 119 -8.52 -8.43 -17.07
CA VAL A 119 -8.51 -9.39 -18.20
C VAL A 119 -9.69 -10.34 -18.16
N ARG A 120 -10.08 -10.83 -16.96
CA ARG A 120 -11.23 -11.73 -16.80
C ARG A 120 -12.56 -11.05 -17.10
N ASN A 121 -12.69 -9.76 -16.80
CA ASN A 121 -13.92 -9.01 -17.03
C ASN A 121 -14.00 -8.44 -18.47
N TRP A 122 -12.87 -8.11 -19.10
CA TRP A 122 -12.82 -7.70 -20.51
C TRP A 122 -13.37 -8.79 -21.42
N ARG A 123 -12.89 -10.04 -21.28
CA ARG A 123 -13.28 -11.16 -22.15
C ARG A 123 -14.76 -11.55 -22.06
N ARG A 124 -15.53 -10.93 -21.17
CA ARG A 124 -16.93 -11.26 -20.86
C ARG A 124 -17.89 -10.11 -21.19
N SER A 125 -17.36 -8.97 -21.63
CA SER A 125 -18.13 -7.80 -22.11
C SER A 125 -18.20 -7.85 -23.63
#